data_AF-A0A967GPH9-F1
#
_entry.id   AF-A0A967GPH9-F1
#
_cell.length_a   1.000
_cell.length_b   1.000
_cell.length_c   1.000
_cell.angle_alpha   90.00
_cell.angle_beta   90.00
_cell.angle_gamma   90.00
#
_symmetry.space_group_name_H-M   'P 1'
#
loop_
_entity.id
_entity.type
_entity.pdbx_description
1 polymer ?
#
loop_
_entity_poly.entity_id
_entity_poly.type
_entity_poly.pdbx_seq_one_letter_code
_entity_poly.pdbx_strand_id
1 'polypeptide(L)'
;METMVRFTVPGEYRLRLTGEKGESSTFDTVAVTVWPDGPRVRPAAWWKLDEGSGSVVGDSSGSDLGGRRRGFADDTDGWVPEGVRGGALAFDAGDREFVDLRSHARPISRLKEGTLTAWFRSDATGEVVIFSLSSTRLARELRLSLRDGHLNFEVRGGGLEAQAIRSPVRSDDGHW
;
A
#
# COMPACT_ATOMS: atom_id res chain seq x y z
N MET A 1 -35.22 19.18 7.92
CA MET A 1 -34.72 19.06 9.30
C MET A 1 -33.88 17.79 9.33
N GLU A 2 -32.59 17.91 9.61
CA GLU A 2 -31.66 16.78 9.58
C GLU A 2 -31.36 16.36 11.02
N THR A 3 -31.46 15.07 11.31
CA THR A 3 -31.18 14.53 12.65
C THR A 3 -29.85 13.80 12.60
N MET A 4 -28.86 14.31 13.34
CA MET A 4 -27.51 13.72 13.40
C MET A 4 -27.37 12.83 14.64
N VAL A 5 -26.84 11.62 14.44
CA VAL A 5 -26.44 10.69 15.51
C VAL A 5 -24.91 10.57 15.49
N ARG A 6 -24.29 10.60 16.66
CA ARG A 6 -22.83 10.48 16.82
C ARG A 6 -22.49 9.29 17.70
N PHE A 7 -21.64 8.41 17.19
CA PHE A 7 -21.10 7.27 17.92
C PHE A 7 -19.64 7.57 18.27
N THR A 8 -19.27 7.48 19.54
CA THR A 8 -17.92 7.82 20.02
C THR A 8 -17.21 6.64 20.67
N VAL A 9 -17.89 5.51 20.80
CA VAL A 9 -17.34 4.30 21.40
C VAL A 9 -17.32 3.20 20.35
N PRO A 10 -16.29 2.36 20.31
CA PRO A 10 -16.28 1.19 19.44
C PRO A 10 -17.34 0.18 19.82
N GLY A 11 -18.01 -0.40 18.82
CA GLY A 11 -19.03 -1.41 19.01
C GLY A 11 -19.99 -1.53 17.83
N GLU A 12 -20.85 -2.54 17.89
CA GLU A 12 -22.00 -2.65 17.00
C GLU A 12 -23.19 -1.89 17.61
N TYR A 13 -23.69 -0.90 16.87
CA TYR A 13 -24.87 -0.14 17.20
C TYR A 13 -26.03 -0.60 16.34
N ARG A 14 -27.16 -0.94 16.96
CA ARG A 14 -28.40 -1.24 16.24
C ARG A 14 -29.34 -0.06 16.37
N LEU A 15 -29.55 0.63 15.26
CA LEU A 15 -30.52 1.71 15.14
C LEU A 15 -31.86 1.10 14.74
N ARG A 16 -32.90 1.26 15.56
CA ARG A 16 -34.27 0.87 15.22
C ARG A 16 -35.03 2.08 14.70
N LEU A 17 -35.42 2.05 13.43
CA LEU A 17 -36.38 3.01 12.88
C LEU A 17 -37.78 2.48 13.17
N THR A 18 -38.62 3.27 13.84
CA THR A 18 -40.02 2.90 14.11
C THR A 18 -40.94 3.89 13.41
N GLY A 19 -41.85 3.39 12.57
CA GLY A 19 -42.94 4.16 11.99
C GLY A 19 -44.24 3.85 12.73
N GLU A 20 -44.95 4.88 13.18
CA GLU A 20 -46.22 4.75 13.89
C GLU A 20 -47.37 5.36 13.09
N LYS A 21 -48.53 4.71 13.11
CA LYS A 21 -49.78 5.24 12.54
C LYS A 21 -50.96 4.78 13.41
N GLY A 22 -51.48 5.67 14.25
CA GLY A 22 -52.50 5.32 15.23
C GLY A 22 -51.91 4.39 16.30
N GLU A 23 -52.60 3.29 16.63
CA GLU A 23 -52.11 2.28 17.58
C GLU A 23 -51.14 1.26 16.96
N SER A 24 -50.92 1.32 15.64
CA SER A 24 -50.01 0.40 14.94
C SER A 24 -48.60 0.98 14.83
N SER A 25 -47.60 0.13 15.06
CA SER A 25 -46.19 0.44 14.81
C SER A 25 -45.54 -0.62 13.94
N THR A 26 -44.61 -0.19 13.08
CA THR A 26 -43.70 -1.04 12.31
C THR A 26 -42.28 -0.60 12.57
N PHE A 27 -41.31 -1.49 12.47
CA PHE A 27 -39.91 -1.12 12.63
C PHE A 27 -38.99 -1.83 11.65
N ASP A 28 -37.83 -1.22 11.44
CA ASP A 28 -36.68 -1.81 10.76
C ASP A 28 -35.41 -1.51 11.57
N THR A 29 -34.35 -2.31 11.38
CA THR A 29 -33.08 -2.14 12.10
C THR A 29 -31.89 -2.04 11.16
N VAL A 30 -31.02 -1.06 11.41
CA VAL A 30 -29.73 -0.90 10.75
C VAL A 30 -28.62 -1.17 11.76
N ALA A 31 -27.67 -2.05 11.40
CA ALA A 31 -26.45 -2.26 12.16
C ALA A 31 -25.35 -1.30 11.68
N VAL A 32 -24.71 -0.60 12.62
CA VAL A 32 -23.57 0.30 12.39
C VAL A 32 -22.41 -0.19 13.26
N THR A 33 -21.32 -0.64 12.64
CA THR A 33 -20.12 -1.05 13.38
C THR A 33 -19.13 0.10 13.44
N VAL A 34 -18.79 0.53 14.65
CA VAL A 34 -17.72 1.49 14.93
C VAL A 34 -16.52 0.71 15.45
N TRP A 35 -15.41 0.80 14.75
CA TRP A 35 -14.18 0.13 15.16
C TRP A 35 -13.41 0.95 16.19
N PRO A 36 -12.63 0.31 17.09
CA PRO A 36 -11.71 1.06 17.93
C PRO A 36 -10.72 1.82 17.08
N ASP A 37 -10.49 3.08 17.47
CA ASP A 37 -9.24 3.75 17.16
C ASP A 37 -8.16 2.85 17.80
N GLY A 38 -7.57 1.95 17.00
CA GLY A 38 -6.34 1.28 17.38
C GLY A 38 -5.27 2.34 17.70
N PRO A 39 -4.11 1.96 18.25
CA PRO A 39 -2.98 2.90 18.25
C PRO A 39 -2.90 3.49 16.84
N ARG A 40 -2.93 4.82 16.72
CA ARG A 40 -2.77 5.50 15.42
C ARG A 40 -1.33 5.32 14.98
N VAL A 41 -0.96 4.09 14.66
CA VAL A 41 0.29 3.73 14.03
C VAL A 41 0.10 4.16 12.60
N ARG A 42 0.44 5.43 12.33
CA ARG A 42 0.62 5.87 10.95
C ARG A 42 1.86 5.14 10.43
N PRO A 43 1.78 4.51 9.25
CA PRO A 43 2.96 3.91 8.65
C PRO A 43 4.04 4.98 8.46
N ALA A 44 5.31 4.59 8.46
CA ALA A 44 6.39 5.56 8.23
C ALA A 44 6.31 6.20 6.83
N ALA A 45 5.82 5.45 5.84
CA ALA A 45 5.49 5.90 4.50
C ALA A 45 4.28 5.11 3.98
N TRP A 46 3.43 5.72 3.17
CA TRP A 46 2.30 5.04 2.53
C TRP A 46 2.02 5.60 1.15
N TRP A 47 2.44 4.87 0.12
CA TRP A 47 2.15 5.19 -1.27
C TRP A 47 0.94 4.37 -1.72
N LYS A 48 -0.16 5.05 -2.04
CA LYS A 48 -1.39 4.41 -2.52
C LYS A 48 -1.33 4.07 -4.01
N LEU A 49 -0.55 4.84 -4.77
CA LEU A 49 -0.39 4.69 -6.22
C LEU A 49 -1.74 4.82 -6.96
N ASP A 50 -2.61 5.72 -6.51
CA ASP A 50 -3.98 5.90 -7.02
C ASP A 50 -4.23 7.31 -7.57
N GLU A 51 -3.18 8.08 -7.88
CA GLU A 51 -3.28 9.46 -8.34
C GLU A 51 -3.96 9.60 -9.71
N GLY A 52 -3.85 8.59 -10.57
CA GLY A 52 -4.54 8.52 -11.87
C GLY A 52 -3.98 9.43 -12.97
N SER A 53 -3.10 10.38 -12.62
CA SER A 53 -2.35 11.19 -13.57
C SER A 53 -1.18 11.92 -12.89
N GLY A 54 -0.31 12.53 -13.69
CA GLY A 54 0.85 13.31 -13.25
C GLY A 54 2.06 12.46 -12.92
N SER A 55 3.19 13.11 -12.65
CA SER A 55 4.49 12.43 -12.41
C SER A 55 4.84 12.23 -10.93
N VAL A 56 3.99 12.68 -10.00
CA VAL A 56 4.24 12.62 -8.56
C VAL A 56 3.45 11.46 -7.93
N VAL A 57 4.12 10.69 -7.08
CA VAL A 57 3.50 9.68 -6.20
C VAL A 57 3.45 10.27 -4.80
N GLY A 58 2.26 10.42 -4.24
CA GLY A 58 2.06 11.02 -2.92
C GLY A 58 2.32 10.04 -1.77
N ASP A 59 2.83 10.57 -0.66
CA ASP A 59 2.88 9.86 0.61
C ASP A 59 1.66 10.23 1.47
N SER A 60 0.77 9.26 1.68
CA SER A 60 -0.46 9.40 2.44
C SER A 60 -0.28 9.19 3.96
N SER A 61 0.93 8.88 4.41
CA SER A 61 1.21 8.70 5.84
C SER A 61 1.22 10.03 6.61
N GLY A 62 1.59 11.11 5.93
CA GLY A 62 1.87 12.44 6.52
C GLY A 62 3.35 12.70 6.78
N SER A 63 4.26 11.84 6.33
CA SER A 63 5.71 11.96 6.52
C SER A 63 6.44 12.69 5.37
N ASP A 64 5.71 13.10 4.34
CA ASP A 64 6.23 13.78 3.14
C ASP A 64 7.34 12.98 2.44
N LEU A 65 7.15 11.66 2.31
CA LEU A 65 8.08 10.75 1.65
C LEU A 65 7.63 10.37 0.23
N GLY A 66 7.03 11.32 -0.50
CA GLY A 66 6.56 11.11 -1.87
C GLY A 66 7.68 10.78 -2.87
N GLY A 67 7.30 10.28 -4.05
CA GLY A 67 8.23 9.88 -5.10
C GLY A 67 7.93 10.53 -6.44
N ARG A 68 8.84 10.34 -7.40
CA ARG A 68 8.63 10.78 -8.78
C ARG A 68 8.75 9.63 -9.77
N ARG A 69 7.75 9.49 -10.63
CA ARG A 69 7.71 8.50 -11.71
C ARG A 69 8.84 8.77 -12.72
N ARG A 70 9.50 7.70 -13.19
CA ARG A 70 10.57 7.70 -14.19
C ARG A 70 10.34 6.56 -15.16
N GLY A 71 10.69 6.73 -16.44
CA GLY A 71 10.51 5.72 -17.49
C GLY A 71 9.20 5.85 -18.26
N PHE A 72 8.15 6.35 -17.61
CA PHE A 72 6.81 6.55 -18.21
C PHE A 72 6.80 7.57 -19.36
N ALA A 73 6.02 7.29 -20.40
CA ALA A 73 5.91 8.08 -21.61
C ALA A 73 5.24 9.44 -21.36
N ASP A 74 4.21 9.49 -20.52
CA ASP A 74 3.48 10.73 -20.19
C ASP A 74 2.82 10.72 -18.79
N ASP A 75 2.04 11.76 -18.50
CA ASP A 75 1.39 11.95 -17.21
C ASP A 75 0.25 10.96 -16.94
N THR A 76 -0.26 10.24 -17.94
CA THR A 76 -1.32 9.23 -17.81
C THR A 76 -0.81 7.79 -17.87
N ASP A 77 0.35 7.59 -18.48
CA ASP A 77 0.96 6.27 -18.67
C ASP A 77 1.15 5.51 -17.35
N GLY A 78 0.95 4.19 -17.37
CA GLY A 78 1.02 3.30 -16.20
C GLY A 78 -0.11 3.43 -15.17
N TRP A 79 -0.85 4.54 -15.08
CA TRP A 79 -1.94 4.66 -14.13
C TRP A 79 -3.14 3.78 -14.54
N VAL A 80 -3.55 2.88 -13.65
CA VAL A 80 -4.70 2.00 -13.89
C VAL A 80 -5.80 2.25 -12.85
N PRO A 81 -7.09 2.24 -13.26
CA PRO A 81 -8.19 2.50 -12.32
C PRO A 81 -8.53 1.29 -11.43
N GLU A 82 -8.03 0.10 -11.78
CA GLU A 82 -8.38 -1.18 -11.14
C GLU A 82 -7.25 -1.71 -10.25
N GLY A 83 -7.06 -1.06 -9.11
CA GLY A 83 -6.23 -1.56 -8.00
C GLY A 83 -7.05 -2.30 -6.95
N VAL A 84 -6.37 -2.85 -5.94
CA VAL A 84 -7.04 -3.51 -4.79
C VAL A 84 -7.87 -2.51 -3.98
N ARG A 85 -7.42 -1.26 -3.89
CA ARG A 85 -8.12 -0.16 -3.21
C ARG A 85 -7.96 1.14 -3.99
N GLY A 86 -8.89 1.42 -4.88
CA GLY A 86 -8.79 2.56 -5.81
C GLY A 86 -7.96 2.19 -7.03
N GLY A 87 -7.20 3.15 -7.57
CA GLY A 87 -6.28 2.90 -8.67
C GLY A 87 -5.01 2.14 -8.26
N ALA A 88 -4.15 1.89 -9.23
CA ALA A 88 -2.79 1.39 -9.05
C ALA A 88 -1.84 1.98 -10.11
N LEU A 89 -0.55 1.73 -9.95
CA LEU A 89 0.48 2.06 -10.94
C LEU A 89 1.04 0.74 -11.52
N ALA A 90 0.82 0.54 -12.81
CA ALA A 90 1.46 -0.52 -13.59
C ALA A 90 2.87 -0.08 -14.01
N PHE A 91 3.75 -1.05 -14.18
CA PHE A 91 5.15 -0.84 -14.58
C PHE A 91 5.47 -1.77 -15.74
N ASP A 92 6.01 -1.22 -16.82
CA ASP A 92 6.62 -1.98 -17.92
C ASP A 92 8.13 -2.13 -17.67
N ALA A 93 8.58 -3.38 -17.58
CA ALA A 93 9.98 -3.71 -17.39
C ALA A 93 10.85 -3.34 -18.61
N GLY A 94 10.27 -3.21 -19.81
CA GLY A 94 10.96 -2.80 -21.03
C GLY A 94 11.45 -1.34 -20.99
N ASP A 95 10.65 -0.46 -20.38
CA ASP A 95 10.88 0.99 -20.37
C ASP A 95 11.60 1.49 -19.11
N ARG A 96 12.10 0.55 -18.28
CA ARG A 96 12.82 0.84 -17.03
C ARG A 96 12.01 1.76 -16.13
N GLU A 97 10.73 1.45 -15.96
CA GLU A 97 9.81 2.26 -15.17
C GLU A 97 10.01 2.04 -13.67
N PHE A 98 10.04 3.13 -12.90
CA PHE A 98 10.11 3.06 -11.44
C PHE A 98 9.65 4.37 -10.79
N VAL A 99 9.37 4.29 -9.49
CA VAL A 99 9.18 5.47 -8.62
C VAL A 99 10.49 5.78 -7.91
N ASP A 100 11.03 6.95 -8.20
CA ASP A 100 12.26 7.44 -7.60
C ASP A 100 12.00 8.02 -6.19
N LEU A 101 12.50 7.31 -5.17
CA LEU A 101 12.42 7.69 -3.76
C LEU A 101 13.77 8.18 -3.19
N ARG A 102 14.77 8.46 -4.05
CA ARG A 102 16.15 8.74 -3.60
C ARG A 102 16.26 9.92 -2.62
N SER A 103 15.43 10.95 -2.76
CA SER A 103 15.37 12.10 -1.83
C SER A 103 14.97 11.69 -0.41
N HIS A 104 14.28 10.56 -0.26
CA HIS A 104 13.69 10.08 0.99
C HIS A 104 14.35 8.79 1.52
N ALA A 105 15.45 8.35 0.92
CA ALA A 105 16.16 7.14 1.34
C ALA A 105 16.70 7.23 2.79
N ARG A 106 17.11 8.43 3.24
CA ARG A 106 17.71 8.63 4.57
C ARG A 106 16.74 8.33 5.72
N PRO A 107 15.53 8.95 5.79
CA PRO A 107 14.53 8.61 6.80
C PRO A 107 14.27 7.11 6.90
N ILE A 108 14.07 6.45 5.76
CA ILE A 108 13.72 5.02 5.73
C ILE A 108 14.91 4.14 6.13
N SER A 109 16.12 4.47 5.69
CA SER A 109 17.35 3.71 6.03
C SER A 109 17.76 3.76 7.51
N ARG A 110 17.16 4.66 8.30
CA ARG A 110 17.44 4.81 9.74
C ARG A 110 16.50 3.98 10.60
N LEU A 111 15.46 3.39 10.01
CA LEU A 111 14.58 2.45 10.72
C LEU A 111 15.40 1.25 11.19
N LYS A 112 15.20 0.86 12.44
CA LYS A 112 15.89 -0.30 13.05
C LYS A 112 15.06 -1.57 12.98
N GLU A 113 13.75 -1.42 12.88
CA GLU A 113 12.73 -2.46 12.79
C GLU A 113 11.50 -1.87 12.10
N GLY A 114 10.63 -2.73 11.59
CA GLY A 114 9.39 -2.32 10.94
C GLY A 114 8.75 -3.42 10.13
N THR A 115 7.68 -3.05 9.44
CA THR A 115 6.94 -3.94 8.55
C THR A 115 6.79 -3.26 7.19
N LEU A 116 7.03 -4.00 6.12
CA LEU A 116 6.71 -3.62 4.75
C LEU A 116 5.51 -4.44 4.29
N THR A 117 4.46 -3.77 3.82
CA THR A 117 3.26 -4.42 3.26
C THR A 117 2.90 -3.75 1.95
N ALA A 118 2.58 -4.54 0.93
CA ALA A 118 2.16 -4.04 -0.38
C ALA A 118 1.14 -4.98 -1.01
N TRP A 119 0.25 -4.42 -1.84
CA TRP A 119 -0.48 -5.18 -2.86
C TRP A 119 0.34 -5.13 -4.14
N PHE A 120 0.50 -6.28 -4.79
CA PHE A 120 1.17 -6.35 -6.09
C PHE A 120 0.47 -7.38 -6.95
N ARG A 121 0.59 -7.22 -8.27
CA ARG A 121 0.10 -8.16 -9.26
C ARG A 121 1.18 -8.29 -10.32
N SER A 122 1.59 -9.52 -10.60
CA SER A 122 2.60 -9.78 -11.63
C SER A 122 2.41 -11.18 -12.21
N ASP A 123 2.61 -11.31 -13.50
CA ASP A 123 2.74 -12.56 -14.26
C ASP A 123 4.14 -12.68 -14.88
N ALA A 124 5.08 -11.84 -14.43
CA ALA A 124 6.44 -11.79 -14.96
C ALA A 124 7.22 -13.04 -14.55
N THR A 125 7.87 -13.66 -15.54
CA THR A 125 8.65 -14.89 -15.33
C THR A 125 10.10 -14.64 -14.90
N GLY A 126 10.57 -13.38 -14.93
CA GLY A 126 11.91 -12.96 -14.53
C GLY A 126 11.97 -12.42 -13.09
N GLU A 127 13.12 -11.87 -12.69
CA GLU A 127 13.21 -11.12 -11.43
C GLU A 127 12.57 -9.73 -11.60
N VAL A 128 11.62 -9.40 -10.74
CA VAL A 128 11.01 -8.06 -10.65
C VAL A 128 11.27 -7.50 -9.25
N VAL A 129 11.84 -6.30 -9.18
CA VAL A 129 12.02 -5.59 -7.90
C VAL A 129 10.76 -4.81 -7.58
N ILE A 130 10.07 -5.18 -6.50
CA ILE A 130 8.88 -4.50 -6.01
C ILE A 130 9.28 -3.27 -5.20
N PHE A 131 10.29 -3.42 -4.34
CA PHE A 131 10.79 -2.34 -3.50
C PHE A 131 12.27 -2.55 -3.20
N SER A 132 13.06 -1.48 -3.22
CA SER A 132 14.45 -1.55 -2.77
C SER A 132 14.90 -0.27 -2.08
N LEU A 133 15.77 -0.44 -1.09
CA LEU A 133 16.57 0.62 -0.49
C LEU A 133 18.01 0.16 -0.54
N SER A 134 18.83 0.85 -1.33
CA SER A 134 20.23 0.48 -1.50
C SER A 134 21.15 1.67 -1.30
N SER A 135 22.37 1.37 -0.87
CA SER A 135 23.47 2.32 -0.78
C SER A 135 24.71 1.68 -1.35
N THR A 136 25.15 2.15 -2.50
CA THR A 136 26.42 1.74 -3.12
C THR A 136 27.61 2.10 -2.23
N ARG A 137 27.59 3.29 -1.61
CA ARG A 137 28.64 3.76 -0.70
C ARG A 137 28.83 2.84 0.52
N LEU A 138 27.74 2.33 1.08
CA LEU A 138 27.79 1.45 2.26
C LEU A 138 27.76 -0.04 1.90
N ALA A 139 27.64 -0.37 0.60
CA ALA A 139 27.37 -1.71 0.10
C ALA A 139 26.19 -2.39 0.85
N ARG A 140 25.11 -1.63 1.08
CA ARG A 140 23.92 -2.10 1.80
C ARG A 140 22.72 -2.16 0.89
N GLU A 141 21.86 -3.13 1.12
CA GLU A 141 20.62 -3.28 0.38
C GLU A 141 19.55 -3.96 1.22
N LEU A 142 18.33 -3.46 1.12
CA LEU A 142 17.10 -4.15 1.46
C LEU A 142 16.29 -4.24 0.17
N ARG A 143 15.86 -5.44 -0.20
CA ARG A 143 15.13 -5.68 -1.45
C ARG A 143 13.95 -6.61 -1.19
N LEU A 144 12.79 -6.19 -1.67
CA LEU A 144 11.63 -7.06 -1.88
C LEU A 144 11.50 -7.27 -3.40
N SER A 145 11.60 -8.50 -3.85
CA SER A 145 11.49 -8.87 -5.26
C SER A 145 10.63 -10.11 -5.46
N LEU A 146 10.08 -10.27 -6.65
CA LEU A 146 9.58 -11.54 -7.17
C LEU A 146 10.72 -12.19 -7.95
N ARG A 147 11.15 -13.40 -7.55
CA ARG A 147 12.28 -14.11 -8.18
C ARG A 147 11.91 -15.56 -8.44
N ASP A 148 12.00 -15.96 -9.70
CA ASP A 148 11.54 -17.25 -10.24
C ASP A 148 10.12 -17.60 -9.78
N GLY A 149 9.25 -16.58 -9.70
CA GLY A 149 7.85 -16.67 -9.30
C GLY A 149 7.58 -16.66 -7.79
N HIS A 150 8.59 -16.53 -6.93
CA HIS A 150 8.38 -16.47 -5.48
C HIS A 150 8.76 -15.10 -4.94
N LEU A 151 8.02 -14.63 -3.95
CA LEU A 151 8.39 -13.43 -3.20
C LEU A 151 9.70 -13.70 -2.45
N ASN A 152 10.64 -12.78 -2.54
CA ASN A 152 11.95 -12.85 -1.94
C ASN A 152 12.24 -11.54 -1.23
N PHE A 153 12.54 -11.63 0.06
CA PHE A 153 13.00 -10.50 0.86
C PHE A 153 14.46 -10.72 1.22
N GLU A 154 15.33 -9.81 0.79
CA GLU A 154 16.77 -9.88 0.98
C GLU A 154 17.28 -8.65 1.75
N VAL A 155 18.19 -8.88 2.70
CA VAL A 155 18.96 -7.83 3.37
C VAL A 155 20.45 -8.16 3.25
N ARG A 156 21.21 -7.20 2.71
CA ARG A 156 22.66 -7.27 2.57
C ARG A 156 23.32 -6.12 3.34
N GLY A 157 24.28 -6.48 4.20
CA GLY A 157 25.15 -5.54 4.92
C GLY A 157 26.55 -5.53 4.32
N GLY A 158 27.17 -4.36 4.14
CA GLY A 158 28.47 -4.21 3.48
C GLY A 158 29.59 -5.10 4.03
N GLY A 159 29.79 -6.25 3.36
CA GLY A 159 30.79 -7.28 3.69
C GLY A 159 30.24 -8.60 4.23
N LEU A 160 28.93 -8.71 4.47
CA LEU A 160 28.27 -9.94 4.91
C LEU A 160 27.55 -10.61 3.73
N GLU A 161 27.37 -11.93 3.81
CA GLU A 161 26.45 -12.64 2.92
C GLU A 161 25.03 -12.10 3.07
N ALA A 162 24.31 -12.07 1.95
CA ALA A 162 22.92 -11.64 1.95
C ALA A 162 22.07 -12.64 2.75
N GLN A 163 21.23 -12.12 3.64
CA GLN A 163 20.20 -12.91 4.29
C GLN A 163 18.92 -12.77 3.47
N ALA A 164 18.37 -13.89 3.03
CA ALA A 164 17.15 -13.91 2.23
C ALA A 164 16.11 -14.86 2.82
N ILE A 165 14.85 -14.45 2.73
CA ILE A 165 13.69 -15.28 3.02
C ILE A 165 12.82 -15.30 1.77
N ARG A 166 12.36 -16.48 1.38
CA ARG A 166 11.57 -16.70 0.18
C ARG A 166 10.21 -17.29 0.54
N SER A 167 9.16 -16.87 -0.16
CA SER A 167 7.84 -17.49 -0.01
C SER A 167 7.88 -18.95 -0.44
N PRO A 168 7.17 -19.85 0.26
CA PRO A 168 7.12 -21.27 -0.12
C PRO A 168 6.24 -21.51 -1.35
N VAL A 169 5.31 -20.58 -1.62
CA VAL A 169 4.39 -20.60 -2.76
C VAL A 169 4.77 -19.54 -3.78
N ARG A 170 4.38 -19.78 -5.02
CA ARG A 170 4.50 -18.80 -6.09
C ARG A 170 3.50 -17.66 -5.91
N SER A 171 3.80 -16.52 -6.50
CA SER A 171 2.99 -15.29 -6.46
C SER A 171 3.07 -14.51 -7.78
N ASP A 172 3.39 -15.20 -8.87
CA ASP A 172 3.48 -14.68 -10.24
C ASP A 172 2.29 -15.12 -11.12
N ASP A 173 1.11 -15.20 -10.54
CA ASP A 173 -0.10 -15.72 -11.20
C ASP A 173 -0.95 -14.65 -11.88
N GLY A 174 -0.49 -13.40 -11.92
CA GLY A 174 -1.22 -12.30 -12.53
C GLY A 174 -2.44 -11.85 -11.73
N HIS A 175 -2.58 -12.25 -10.46
CA HIS A 175 -3.64 -11.81 -9.56
C HIS A 175 -3.08 -10.97 -8.39
N TRP A 176 -3.98 -10.22 -7.72
CA TRP A 176 -3.66 -9.33 -6.60
C TRP A 176 -3.55 -10.06 -5.26
#